data_AF-A0A8X6WFH2-F1
#
_entry.id   AF-A0A8X6WFH2-F1
#
_cell.length_a   1.000
_cell.length_b   1.000
_cell.length_c   1.000
_cell.angle_alpha   90.00
_cell.angle_beta   90.00
_cell.angle_gamma   90.00
#
_symmetry.space_group_name_H-M   'P 1'
#
loop_
_entity.id
_entity.type
_entity.pdbx_description
1 polymer ?
#
loop_
_entity_poly.entity_id
_entity_poly.type
_entity_poly.pdbx_seq_one_letter_code
_entity_poly.pdbx_strand_id
1 'polypeptide(L)'
;MDISNSFNSFYSTKQRLEKSLKTRQKIIGREIRNIASSQSQGHEIFHRNFSISELREAVGHIRCAKSSGPDNFHPEFLKHLGCNALSVLLTLYNHSWKYGVPAIWKKAIVVPILKRTNLWMI
;
A
#
# COMPACT_ATOMS: atom_id res chain seq x y z
N MET A 1 8.50 -34.25 -4.34
CA MET A 1 9.49 -33.18 -4.07
C MET A 1 9.07 -31.97 -4.89
N ASP A 2 8.94 -30.81 -4.25
CA ASP A 2 8.54 -29.54 -4.87
C ASP A 2 9.57 -29.11 -5.93
N ILE A 3 9.12 -28.66 -7.10
CA ILE A 3 9.99 -28.18 -8.19
C ILE A 3 10.92 -27.08 -7.66
N SER A 4 10.40 -26.24 -6.76
CA SER A 4 11.15 -25.18 -6.07
C SER A 4 12.33 -25.72 -5.26
N ASN A 5 12.14 -26.84 -4.57
CA ASN A 5 13.18 -27.47 -3.77
C ASN A 5 14.24 -28.18 -4.63
N SER A 6 13.81 -28.81 -5.73
CA SER A 6 14.72 -29.46 -6.68
C SER A 6 15.61 -28.43 -7.40
N PHE A 7 15.02 -27.31 -7.83
CA PHE A 7 15.72 -26.20 -8.46
C PHE A 7 16.74 -25.55 -7.51
N ASN A 8 16.34 -25.24 -6.26
CA ASN A 8 17.25 -24.69 -5.26
C ASN A 8 18.41 -25.64 -4.95
N SER A 9 18.16 -26.95 -4.84
CA SER A 9 19.21 -27.95 -4.58
C SER A 9 20.26 -27.99 -5.69
N PHE A 10 19.82 -28.07 -6.95
CA PHE A 10 20.71 -28.12 -8.11
C PHE A 10 21.62 -26.89 -8.22
N TYR A 11 21.04 -25.69 -8.11
CA TYR A 11 21.80 -24.44 -8.26
C TYR A 11 22.62 -24.07 -7.01
N SER A 12 22.19 -24.44 -5.80
CA SER A 12 23.00 -24.22 -4.58
C SER A 12 24.33 -24.98 -4.61
N THR A 13 24.36 -26.13 -5.31
CA THR A 13 25.55 -26.98 -5.45
C THR A 13 26.47 -26.49 -6.55
N LYS A 14 25.93 -26.08 -7.71
CA LYS A 14 26.70 -25.60 -8.87
C LYS A 14 27.17 -24.15 -8.75
N GLN A 15 26.51 -23.34 -7.93
CA GLN A 15 26.71 -21.89 -7.85
C GLN A 15 27.09 -21.44 -6.43
N ARG A 16 27.90 -22.25 -5.75
CA ARG A 16 28.40 -21.94 -4.41
C ARG A 16 29.39 -20.78 -4.48
N LEU A 17 28.88 -19.56 -4.24
CA LEU A 17 29.71 -18.37 -4.12
C LEU A 17 30.76 -18.54 -3.02
N GLU A 18 32.01 -18.22 -3.34
CA GLU A 18 33.12 -18.14 -2.40
C GLU A 18 32.76 -17.27 -1.19
N LYS A 19 33.28 -17.62 -0.01
CA LYS A 19 32.91 -16.94 1.25
C LYS A 19 33.25 -15.45 1.20
N SER A 20 34.35 -15.10 0.53
CA SER A 20 34.79 -13.72 0.30
C SER A 20 33.77 -12.94 -0.55
N LEU A 21 33.24 -13.54 -1.61
CA LEU A 21 32.24 -12.92 -2.48
C LEU A 21 30.91 -12.69 -1.76
N LYS A 22 30.46 -13.64 -0.92
CA LYS A 22 29.25 -13.46 -0.09
C LYS A 22 29.40 -12.32 0.90
N THR A 23 30.58 -12.20 1.52
CA THR A 23 30.91 -11.11 2.45
C THR A 23 30.90 -9.77 1.72
N ARG A 24 31.53 -9.70 0.55
CA ARG A 24 31.56 -8.51 -0.30
C ARG A 24 30.14 -8.11 -0.77
N GLN A 25 29.31 -9.06 -1.16
CA GLN A 25 27.91 -8.79 -1.56
C GLN A 25 27.08 -8.22 -0.40
N LYS A 26 27.31 -8.70 0.83
CA LYS A 26 26.67 -8.18 2.04
C LYS A 26 27.14 -6.76 2.39
N ILE A 27 28.42 -6.45 2.18
CA ILE A 27 28.97 -5.09 2.37
C ILE A 27 28.39 -4.14 1.34
N ILE A 28 28.41 -4.51 0.05
CA ILE A 28 27.81 -3.72 -1.04
C ILE A 28 26.32 -3.48 -0.77
N GLY A 29 25.57 -4.50 -0.33
CA GLY A 29 24.16 -4.34 0.03
C GLY A 29 23.91 -3.39 1.20
N ARG A 30 24.87 -3.27 2.15
CA ARG A 30 24.82 -2.28 3.23
C ARG A 30 25.17 -0.88 2.73
N GLU A 31 26.19 -0.75 1.89
CA GLU A 31 26.60 0.52 1.30
C GLU A 31 25.50 1.11 0.42
N ILE A 32 24.89 0.31 -0.46
CA ILE A 32 23.75 0.74 -1.29
C ILE A 32 22.60 1.25 -0.41
N ARG A 33 22.30 0.56 0.69
CA ARG A 33 21.24 0.98 1.63
C ARG A 33 21.59 2.27 2.36
N ASN A 34 22.84 2.42 2.78
CA ASN A 34 23.33 3.64 3.42
C ASN A 34 23.30 4.81 2.44
N ILE A 35 23.75 4.63 1.20
CA ILE A 35 23.69 5.65 0.15
C ILE A 35 22.23 6.05 -0.10
N ALA A 36 21.33 5.08 -0.28
CA ALA A 36 19.90 5.34 -0.49
C ALA A 36 19.24 6.10 0.68
N SER A 37 19.69 5.87 1.92
CA SER A 37 19.19 6.59 3.10
C SER A 37 19.85 7.97 3.29
N SER A 38 21.10 8.16 2.87
CA SER A 38 21.78 9.46 2.86
C SER A 38 21.26 10.40 1.76
N GLN A 39 20.80 9.85 0.64
CA GLN A 39 20.31 10.61 -0.52
C GLN A 39 18.80 10.84 -0.50
N SER A 40 18.06 10.26 0.44
CA SER A 40 16.65 10.57 0.61
C SER A 40 16.52 11.97 1.21
N GLN A 41 16.59 13.00 0.35
CA GLN A 41 15.79 14.19 0.54
C GLN A 41 14.34 13.69 0.57
N GLY A 42 13.86 13.33 1.76
CA GLY A 42 12.52 12.81 1.94
C GLY A 42 11.58 13.87 1.40
N HIS A 43 11.02 13.64 0.21
CA HIS A 43 10.26 14.67 -0.49
C HIS A 43 9.13 15.11 0.44
N GLU A 44 9.18 16.35 0.94
CA GLU A 44 8.36 16.80 2.07
C GLU A 44 6.86 16.57 1.83
N ILE A 45 6.44 16.58 0.55
CA ILE A 45 5.07 16.29 0.14
C ILE A 45 4.56 14.94 0.66
N PHE A 46 5.42 13.93 0.82
CA PHE A 46 5.02 12.59 1.26
C PHE A 46 5.06 12.44 2.78
N HIS A 47 5.55 13.44 3.51
CA HIS A 47 5.68 13.39 4.97
C HIS A 47 4.83 14.44 5.68
N ARG A 48 4.34 15.44 4.93
CA ARG A 48 3.43 16.46 5.48
C ARG A 48 2.05 15.89 5.76
N ASN A 49 1.36 16.52 6.71
CA ASN A 49 -0.05 16.27 6.96
C ASN A 49 -0.91 16.80 5.79
N PHE A 50 -2.06 16.16 5.59
CA PHE A 50 -3.12 16.66 4.73
C PHE A 50 -3.71 17.96 5.29
N SER A 51 -4.06 18.85 4.37
CA SER A 51 -4.81 20.08 4.63
C SER A 51 -6.32 19.86 4.47
N ILE A 52 -7.11 20.78 5.03
CA ILE A 52 -8.57 20.74 4.87
C ILE A 52 -9.00 20.92 3.40
N SER A 53 -8.23 21.67 2.61
CA SER A 53 -8.51 21.89 1.19
C SER A 53 -8.33 20.61 0.38
N GLU A 54 -7.22 19.89 0.59
CA GLU A 54 -6.98 18.58 -0.04
C GLU A 54 -8.06 17.57 0.36
N LEU A 55 -8.48 17.58 1.64
CA LEU A 55 -9.57 16.71 2.09
C LEU A 55 -10.88 17.04 1.37
N ARG A 56 -11.25 18.31 1.27
CA ARG A 56 -12.49 18.74 0.58
C ARG A 56 -12.47 18.36 -0.89
N GLU A 57 -11.33 18.56 -1.55
CA GLU A 57 -11.14 18.17 -2.94
C GLU A 57 -11.28 16.65 -3.12
N ALA A 58 -10.61 15.85 -2.27
CA ALA A 58 -10.70 14.40 -2.31
C ALA A 58 -12.13 13.91 -2.08
N VAL A 59 -12.85 14.49 -1.12
CA VAL A 59 -14.27 14.20 -0.85
C VAL A 59 -15.15 14.54 -2.05
N GLY A 60 -14.90 15.66 -2.74
CA GLY A 60 -15.62 16.04 -3.96
C GLY A 60 -15.51 14.99 -5.08
N HIS A 61 -14.35 14.35 -5.20
CA HIS A 61 -14.06 13.34 -6.23
C HIS A 61 -14.60 11.93 -5.91
N ILE A 62 -15.21 11.71 -4.75
CA ILE A 62 -15.78 10.40 -4.39
C ILE A 62 -16.84 9.99 -5.43
N ARG A 63 -16.82 8.74 -5.89
CA ARG A 63 -17.87 8.20 -6.77
C ARG A 63 -19.06 7.73 -5.93
N CYS A 64 -20.25 8.22 -6.27
CA CYS A 64 -21.50 7.76 -5.66
C CYS A 64 -21.96 6.42 -6.28
N ALA A 65 -23.01 5.85 -5.70
CA ALA A 65 -23.63 4.57 -6.04
C ALA A 65 -22.65 3.39 -6.00
N LYS A 66 -21.74 3.40 -5.02
CA LYS A 66 -20.87 2.25 -4.72
C LYS A 66 -21.45 1.46 -3.55
N SER A 67 -21.11 0.18 -3.50
CA SER A 67 -21.45 -0.69 -2.39
C SER A 67 -20.92 -0.11 -1.08
N SER A 68 -21.74 -0.17 -0.04
CA SER A 68 -21.31 0.15 1.31
C SER A 68 -20.25 -0.83 1.82
N GLY A 69 -19.51 -0.41 2.85
CA GLY A 69 -18.69 -1.32 3.63
C GLY A 69 -19.54 -2.30 4.47
N PRO A 70 -18.90 -3.21 5.21
CA PRO A 70 -19.57 -4.14 6.14
C PRO A 70 -20.31 -3.42 7.28
N ASP A 71 -19.98 -2.15 7.50
CA ASP A 71 -20.59 -1.22 8.44
C ASP A 71 -21.82 -0.50 7.86
N ASN A 72 -22.23 -0.82 6.63
CA ASN A 72 -23.28 -0.13 5.88
C ASN A 72 -23.03 1.37 5.66
N PHE A 73 -21.77 1.80 5.78
CA PHE A 73 -21.41 3.19 5.53
C PHE A 73 -21.21 3.41 4.02
N HIS A 74 -22.07 4.24 3.44
CA HIS A 74 -22.04 4.62 2.03
C HIS A 74 -21.08 5.79 1.76
N PRO A 75 -20.37 5.83 0.61
CA PRO A 75 -19.48 6.94 0.26
C PRO A 75 -20.17 8.30 0.19
N GLU A 76 -21.47 8.31 -0.08
CA GLU A 76 -22.33 9.50 -0.10
C GLU A 76 -22.33 10.23 1.24
N PHE A 77 -22.18 9.53 2.36
CA PHE A 77 -22.11 10.19 3.66
C PHE A 77 -20.90 11.12 3.75
N LEU A 78 -19.75 10.73 3.18
CA LEU A 78 -18.55 11.56 3.17
C LEU A 78 -18.75 12.87 2.41
N LYS A 79 -19.52 12.84 1.30
CA LYS A 79 -19.83 14.02 0.51
C LYS A 79 -20.69 15.05 1.24
N HIS A 80 -21.55 14.59 2.13
CA HIS A 80 -22.52 15.44 2.83
C HIS A 80 -22.09 15.76 4.26
N LEU A 81 -20.83 15.48 4.63
CA LEU A 81 -20.30 15.84 5.94
C LEU A 81 -20.26 17.36 6.13
N GLY A 82 -20.74 17.81 7.28
CA GLY A 82 -20.59 19.19 7.74
C GLY A 82 -19.13 19.52 8.11
N CYS A 83 -18.85 20.81 8.28
CA CYS A 83 -17.49 21.31 8.58
C CYS A 83 -16.87 20.67 9.85
N ASN A 84 -17.66 20.47 10.90
CA ASN A 84 -17.17 19.85 12.15
C ASN A 84 -16.74 18.40 11.92
N ALA A 85 -17.53 17.63 11.19
CA ALA A 85 -17.21 16.24 10.89
C ALA A 85 -15.97 16.13 9.96
N LEU A 86 -15.83 17.03 8.99
CA LEU A 86 -14.62 17.10 8.16
C LEU A 86 -13.37 17.43 8.98
N SER A 87 -13.48 18.29 10.00
CA SER A 87 -12.36 18.60 10.90
C SER A 87 -11.92 17.38 11.73
N VAL A 88 -12.88 16.61 12.25
CA VAL A 88 -12.60 15.35 12.94
C VAL A 88 -11.96 14.33 11.99
N LEU A 89 -12.48 14.22 10.77
CA LEU A 89 -11.96 13.31 9.74
C LEU A 89 -10.52 13.66 9.36
N LEU A 90 -10.21 14.96 9.18
CA LEU A 90 -8.87 15.44 8.90
C LEU A 90 -7.89 15.05 10.02
N THR A 91 -8.32 15.22 11.27
CA THR A 91 -7.52 14.84 12.44
C THR A 91 -7.24 13.34 12.44
N LEU A 92 -8.26 12.51 12.18
CA LEU A 92 -8.14 11.05 12.09
C LEU A 92 -7.17 10.63 10.97
N TYR A 93 -7.28 11.24 9.79
CA TYR A 93 -6.44 10.91 8.64
C TYR A 93 -4.98 11.29 8.86
N ASN A 94 -4.71 12.49 9.39
CA ASN A 94 -3.35 12.91 9.71
C ASN A 94 -2.72 12.05 10.83
N HIS A 95 -3.51 11.66 11.82
CA HIS A 95 -3.05 10.73 12.85
C HIS A 95 -2.71 9.36 12.23
N SER A 96 -3.59 8.84 11.39
CA SER A 96 -3.39 7.56 10.69
C SER A 96 -2.20 7.59 9.72
N TRP A 97 -1.95 8.73 9.07
CA TRP A 97 -0.80 8.94 8.20
C TRP A 97 0.53 8.87 8.96
N LYS A 98 0.59 9.54 10.12
CA LYS A 98 1.80 9.65 10.92
C LYS A 98 2.10 8.39 11.74
N TYR A 99 1.07 7.75 12.30
CA TYR A 99 1.23 6.66 13.27
C TYR A 99 0.79 5.30 12.72
N GLY A 100 0.27 5.26 11.51
CA GLY A 100 -0.25 4.06 10.87
C GLY A 100 -1.74 3.83 11.13
N VAL A 101 -2.33 2.94 10.33
CA VAL A 101 -3.75 2.59 10.39
C VAL A 101 -4.03 1.39 11.32
N PRO A 102 -5.24 1.30 11.91
CA PRO A 102 -5.67 0.13 12.67
C PRO A 102 -5.50 -1.18 11.90
N ALA A 103 -5.16 -2.27 12.60
CA ALA A 103 -4.98 -3.58 11.98
C ALA A 103 -6.24 -4.09 11.27
N ILE A 104 -7.44 -3.71 11.77
CA ILE A 104 -8.71 -4.09 11.15
C ILE A 104 -8.92 -3.45 9.77
N TRP A 105 -8.38 -2.25 9.52
CA TRP A 105 -8.45 -1.60 8.19
C TRP A 105 -7.58 -2.30 7.15
N LYS A 106 -6.62 -3.15 7.59
CA LYS A 106 -5.78 -3.96 6.70
C LYS A 106 -6.46 -5.26 6.26
N LYS A 107 -7.67 -5.55 6.76
CA LYS A 107 -8.47 -6.72 6.38
C LYS A 107 -9.50 -6.31 5.32
N ALA A 108 -9.74 -7.17 4.34
CA ALA A 108 -10.74 -6.93 3.29
C ALA A 108 -11.67 -8.14 3.14
N ILE A 109 -12.93 -7.88 2.76
CA ILE A 109 -13.87 -8.93 2.35
C ILE A 109 -13.68 -9.20 0.87
N VAL A 110 -13.38 -10.45 0.51
CA VAL A 110 -13.23 -10.87 -0.88
C VAL A 110 -14.55 -11.43 -1.38
N VAL A 111 -15.18 -10.69 -2.30
CA VAL A 111 -16.41 -11.12 -2.98
C VAL A 111 -16.06 -11.46 -4.43
N PRO A 112 -16.16 -12.73 -4.87
CA PRO A 112 -15.91 -13.08 -6.26
C PRO A 112 -17.01 -12.50 -7.15
N ILE A 113 -16.62 -11.73 -8.17
CA ILE A 113 -17.53 -11.18 -9.19
C ILE A 113 -17.24 -11.88 -10.51
N LEU A 114 -18.25 -12.56 -11.05
CA LEU A 114 -18.15 -13.18 -12.37
C LEU A 114 -18.03 -12.09 -13.44
N LYS A 115 -16.91 -12.07 -14.16
CA LYS A 115 -16.75 -11.22 -15.34
C LYS A 115 -17.67 -11.74 -16.44
N ARG A 116 -18.43 -10.85 -17.09
CA ARG A 116 -19.23 -11.23 -18.26
C ARG A 116 -18.29 -11.69 -19.38
N THR A 117 -18.49 -12.90 -19.88
CA THR A 117 -17.80 -13.39 -21.09
C THR A 117 -18.41 -12.67 -22.30
N ASN A 118 -17.59 -12.00 -23.10
CA ASN A 118 -18.04 -11.44 -24.37
C ASN A 118 -18.19 -12.60 -25.37
N LEU A 119 -19.43 -13.06 -25.56
CA LEU A 119 -19.78 -14.18 -26.46
C LEU A 119 -19.67 -13.84 -27.96
N TRP A 120 -19.14 -12.67 -28.33
CA TRP A 120 -18.96 -12.24 -29.72
C TRP A 120 -17.54 -12.51 -30.28
N MET A 121 -16.71 -13.28 -29.58
CA MET A 121 -15.37 -13.67 -30.04
C MET A 121 -15.17 -15.19 -30.11
N ILE A 122 -16.24 -15.96 -30.34
CA ILE A 122 -16.16 -17.40 -30.65
C ILE A 122 -16.85 -17.64 -31.99
#